data_AF-A0A158S8R4-F1
#
_entry.id   AF-A0A158S8R4-F1
#
_cell.length_a   1.000
_cell.length_b   1.000
_cell.length_c   1.000
_cell.angle_alpha   90.00
_cell.angle_beta   90.00
_cell.angle_gamma   90.00
#
_symmetry.space_group_name_H-M   'P 1'
#
loop_
_entity.id
_entity.type
_entity.pdbx_description
1 polymer ?
#
loop_
_entity_poly.entity_id
_entity_poly.type
_entity_poly.pdbx_seq_one_letter_code
_entity_poly.pdbx_strand_id
1 'polypeptide(L)'
;MMRSGANLFQFQIQPALRDLVRSADGRPGALAVVLPFLTVHVHPSARERAVAAEIVLRVGDKRVLNAQECCDGCIDAALSSLQGIRARLVDARVALASEQGALSGLVELMLTAIRQFLTFEQRLSRSGAPRHPGDELYRDGEVRQAYFDALEQLRGHLSRCLGAAAALAGMNLPSDGLITGYAGPWPAEAYVPVDPASLVP
;
A
#
# COMPACT_ATOMS: atom_id res chain seq x y z
N MET A 1 -15.52 -0.87 -20.11
CA MET A 1 -15.37 0.45 -20.75
C MET A 1 -13.98 0.95 -20.43
N MET A 2 -13.03 0.85 -21.37
CA MET A 2 -11.65 1.29 -21.15
C MET A 2 -11.59 2.82 -21.21
N ARG A 3 -11.33 3.46 -20.08
CA ARG A 3 -11.14 4.93 -20.00
C ARG A 3 -9.66 5.24 -20.20
N SER A 4 -9.36 5.78 -21.38
CA SER A 4 -8.05 6.30 -21.73
C SER A 4 -7.85 7.67 -21.09
N GLY A 5 -7.35 7.69 -19.85
CA GLY A 5 -6.63 8.83 -19.29
C GLY A 5 -5.26 8.30 -18.88
N ALA A 6 -4.17 8.98 -19.25
CA ALA A 6 -2.85 8.63 -18.77
C ALA A 6 -2.91 8.46 -17.24
N ASN A 7 -2.39 7.34 -16.70
CA ASN A 7 -2.32 7.13 -15.25
C ASN A 7 -1.59 8.32 -14.62
N LEU A 8 -2.34 9.28 -14.06
CA LEU A 8 -1.79 10.51 -13.46
C LEU A 8 -1.01 10.22 -12.17
N PHE A 9 -1.20 9.03 -11.61
CA PHE A 9 -0.57 8.58 -10.40
C PHE A 9 0.13 7.24 -10.63
N GLN A 10 1.43 7.19 -10.30
CA GLN A 10 2.26 6.00 -10.27
C GLN A 10 3.14 6.05 -9.03
N PHE A 11 3.39 4.90 -8.43
CA PHE A 11 4.23 4.81 -7.25
C PHE A 11 5.73 4.84 -7.60
N GLN A 12 6.48 5.66 -6.87
CA GLN A 12 7.94 5.68 -6.89
C GLN A 12 8.47 4.88 -5.69
N ILE A 13 8.63 3.57 -5.85
CA ILE A 13 8.93 2.67 -4.72
C ILE A 13 10.40 2.30 -4.56
N GLN A 14 11.28 2.72 -5.49
CA GLN A 14 12.70 2.36 -5.49
C GLN A 14 13.38 2.57 -4.12
N PRO A 15 13.16 3.68 -3.38
CA PRO A 15 13.78 3.87 -2.07
C PRO A 15 13.38 2.79 -1.05
N ALA A 16 12.10 2.40 -1.05
CA ALA A 16 11.57 1.40 -0.11
C ALA A 16 12.00 -0.03 -0.47
N LEU A 17 12.24 -0.31 -1.75
CA LEU A 17 12.71 -1.64 -2.19
C LEU A 17 14.12 -1.98 -1.70
N ARG A 18 14.99 -0.98 -1.49
CA ARG A 18 16.39 -1.21 -1.08
C ARG A 18 16.49 -1.94 0.27
N ASP A 19 15.65 -1.59 1.23
CA ASP A 19 15.69 -2.23 2.55
C ASP A 19 15.20 -3.69 2.48
N LEU A 20 14.21 -3.96 1.62
CA LEU A 20 13.76 -5.32 1.34
C LEU A 20 14.85 -6.17 0.66
N VAL A 21 15.55 -5.62 -0.33
CA VAL A 21 16.66 -6.31 -1.02
C VAL A 21 17.82 -6.60 -0.06
N ARG A 22 18.12 -5.71 0.89
CA ARG A 22 19.16 -5.95 1.92
C ARG A 22 18.82 -7.11 2.86
N SER A 23 17.53 -7.40 3.04
CA SER A 23 17.07 -8.54 3.84
C SER A 23 17.09 -9.88 3.09
N ALA A 24 17.46 -9.86 1.80
CA ALA A 24 17.51 -11.06 0.97
C ALA A 24 18.53 -12.06 1.50
N ASP A 25 18.14 -13.33 1.52
CA ASP A 25 18.96 -14.43 1.97
C ASP A 25 18.81 -15.62 1.02
N GLY A 26 19.95 -16.21 0.63
CA GLY A 26 20.00 -17.37 -0.27
C GLY A 26 19.87 -18.72 0.45
N ARG A 27 19.66 -18.74 1.77
CA ARG A 27 19.56 -19.98 2.54
C ARG A 27 18.33 -20.83 2.15
N PRO A 28 18.44 -22.18 2.17
CA PRO A 28 17.31 -23.06 1.97
C PRO A 28 16.19 -22.84 3.00
N GLY A 29 14.93 -22.91 2.57
CA GLY A 29 13.77 -22.70 3.43
C GLY A 29 13.36 -21.23 3.63
N ALA A 30 13.95 -20.31 2.87
CA ALA A 30 13.55 -18.91 2.84
C ALA A 30 12.17 -18.73 2.19
N LEU A 31 11.36 -17.85 2.77
CA LEU A 31 10.04 -17.48 2.25
C LEU A 31 10.20 -16.51 1.07
N ALA A 32 9.50 -16.78 -0.03
CA ALA A 32 9.48 -15.87 -1.18
C ALA A 32 8.47 -14.72 -0.94
N VAL A 33 8.96 -13.49 -1.00
CA VAL A 33 8.16 -12.26 -1.01
C VAL A 33 8.19 -11.69 -2.42
N VAL A 34 7.05 -11.76 -3.11
CA VAL A 34 6.89 -11.27 -4.48
C VAL A 34 6.54 -9.79 -4.48
N LEU A 35 7.36 -8.98 -5.13
CA LEU A 35 7.21 -7.52 -5.28
C LEU A 35 7.00 -7.17 -6.77
N PRO A 36 6.67 -5.91 -7.12
CA PRO A 36 6.36 -5.54 -8.51
C PRO A 36 7.42 -5.90 -9.56
N PHE A 37 8.70 -5.84 -9.19
CA PHE A 37 9.82 -5.98 -10.14
C PHE A 37 10.82 -7.06 -9.75
N LEU A 38 10.64 -7.70 -8.60
CA LEU A 38 11.60 -8.67 -8.07
C LEU A 38 10.93 -9.59 -7.05
N THR A 39 11.58 -10.71 -6.78
CA THR A 39 11.22 -11.61 -5.68
C THR A 39 12.39 -11.67 -4.71
N VAL A 40 12.10 -11.51 -3.42
CA VAL A 40 13.11 -11.61 -2.35
C VAL A 40 12.84 -12.88 -1.54
N HIS A 41 13.89 -13.62 -1.22
CA HIS A 41 13.83 -14.76 -0.31
C HIS A 41 14.28 -14.32 1.08
N VAL A 42 13.48 -14.56 2.12
CA VAL A 42 13.71 -14.01 3.46
C VAL A 42 13.40 -15.02 4.57
N HIS A 43 14.02 -14.83 5.74
CA HIS A 43 13.74 -15.59 6.95
C HIS A 43 13.23 -14.66 8.06
N PRO A 44 11.90 -14.52 8.25
CA PRO A 44 11.36 -13.59 9.23
C PRO A 44 11.72 -14.02 10.65
N SER A 45 12.21 -13.07 11.45
CA SER A 45 12.47 -13.25 12.88
C SER A 45 11.17 -13.53 13.65
N ALA A 46 11.26 -14.09 14.86
CA ALA A 46 10.06 -14.29 15.70
C ALA A 46 9.33 -12.96 15.98
N ARG A 47 10.08 -11.87 16.10
CA ARG A 47 9.52 -10.52 16.28
C ARG A 47 8.82 -10.03 15.03
N GLU A 48 9.44 -10.20 13.85
CA GLU A 48 8.80 -9.86 12.57
C GLU A 48 7.49 -10.62 12.39
N ARG A 49 7.46 -11.93 12.70
CA ARG A 49 6.22 -12.71 12.63
C ARG A 49 5.12 -12.14 13.51
N ALA A 50 5.45 -11.77 14.75
CA ALA A 50 4.50 -11.20 15.70
C ALA A 50 3.96 -9.84 15.23
N VAL A 51 4.85 -8.94 14.78
CA VAL A 51 4.46 -7.61 14.27
C VAL A 51 3.66 -7.73 12.97
N ALA A 52 4.05 -8.65 12.07
CA ALA A 52 3.33 -8.90 10.83
C ALA A 52 1.89 -9.38 11.10
N ALA A 53 1.70 -10.29 12.07
CA ALA A 53 0.37 -10.74 12.47
C ALA A 53 -0.48 -9.57 12.98
N GLU A 54 0.09 -8.70 13.81
CA GLU A 54 -0.61 -7.51 14.31
C GLU A 54 -1.01 -6.57 13.17
N ILE A 55 -0.12 -6.31 12.21
CA ILE A 55 -0.41 -5.48 11.04
C ILE A 55 -1.61 -6.07 10.28
N VAL A 56 -1.57 -7.37 9.95
CA VAL A 56 -2.64 -8.02 9.19
C VAL A 56 -3.98 -7.88 9.90
N LEU A 57 -4.02 -8.15 11.21
CA LEU A 57 -5.25 -8.06 12.01
C LEU A 57 -5.79 -6.63 12.13
N ARG A 58 -4.91 -5.63 12.30
CA ARG A 58 -5.33 -4.25 12.58
C ARG A 58 -5.55 -3.40 11.34
N VAL A 59 -4.86 -3.71 10.25
CA VAL A 59 -4.92 -2.97 8.99
C VAL A 59 -5.90 -3.62 8.02
N GLY A 60 -5.96 -4.96 7.95
CA GLY A 60 -6.78 -5.68 6.97
C GLY A 60 -8.28 -5.39 7.06
N ASP A 61 -8.79 -5.05 8.24
CA ASP A 61 -10.22 -4.73 8.46
C ASP A 61 -10.55 -3.23 8.28
N LYS A 62 -9.59 -2.41 7.84
CA LYS A 62 -9.84 -0.97 7.70
C LYS A 62 -10.78 -0.67 6.55
N ARG A 63 -11.77 0.19 6.80
CA ARG A 63 -12.80 0.61 5.82
C ARG A 63 -12.23 1.01 4.46
N VAL A 64 -11.14 1.79 4.43
CA VAL A 64 -10.51 2.20 3.16
C VAL A 64 -10.07 1.01 2.30
N LEU A 65 -9.80 -0.15 2.89
CA LEU A 65 -9.47 -1.36 2.15
C LEU A 65 -10.68 -2.19 1.78
N ASN A 66 -11.88 -1.94 2.32
CA ASN A 66 -13.05 -2.81 2.18
C ASN A 66 -14.31 -2.11 1.62
N ALA A 67 -14.35 -0.78 1.59
CA ALA A 67 -15.50 -0.01 1.11
C ALA A 67 -15.32 0.46 -0.33
N GLN A 68 -16.45 0.65 -1.02
CA GLN A 68 -16.53 1.36 -2.29
C GLN A 68 -16.99 2.80 -2.03
N GLU A 69 -16.23 3.78 -2.52
CA GLU A 69 -16.60 5.18 -2.43
C GLU A 69 -17.54 5.58 -3.57
N CYS A 70 -18.58 6.36 -3.24
CA CYS A 70 -19.53 6.88 -4.22
C CYS A 70 -19.70 8.41 -4.18
N CYS A 71 -19.22 9.08 -3.13
CA CYS A 71 -19.39 10.53 -2.92
C CYS A 71 -18.20 11.14 -2.17
N ASP A 72 -18.15 12.47 -2.08
CA ASP A 72 -17.05 13.18 -1.41
C ASP A 72 -17.00 12.93 0.10
N GLY A 73 -18.15 12.68 0.74
CA GLY A 73 -18.18 12.23 2.14
C GLY A 73 -17.52 10.86 2.34
N CYS A 74 -17.62 9.96 1.36
CA CYS A 74 -16.89 8.69 1.38
C CYS A 74 -15.39 8.89 1.20
N ILE A 75 -14.98 9.85 0.36
CA ILE A 75 -13.57 10.25 0.19
C ILE A 75 -12.99 10.72 1.53
N ASP A 76 -13.68 11.63 2.22
CA ASP A 76 -13.22 12.17 3.51
C ASP A 76 -13.09 11.04 4.57
N ALA A 77 -14.05 10.11 4.61
CA ALA A 77 -13.99 8.93 5.49
C ALA A 77 -12.84 7.98 5.13
N ALA A 78 -12.59 7.75 3.83
CA ALA A 78 -11.48 6.93 3.34
C ALA A 78 -10.13 7.55 3.73
N LEU A 79 -9.97 8.87 3.60
CA LEU A 79 -8.77 9.59 4.02
C LEU A 79 -8.54 9.47 5.53
N SER A 80 -9.58 9.60 6.34
CA SER A 80 -9.48 9.39 7.80
C SER A 80 -9.03 7.95 8.12
N SER A 81 -9.65 6.96 7.49
CA SER A 81 -9.26 5.55 7.64
C SER A 81 -7.81 5.31 7.22
N LEU A 82 -7.34 5.98 6.15
CA LEU A 82 -5.97 5.86 5.65
C LEU A 82 -4.94 6.45 6.63
N GLN A 83 -5.24 7.57 7.28
CA GLN A 83 -4.40 8.10 8.36
C GLN A 83 -4.33 7.11 9.53
N GLY A 84 -5.43 6.42 9.83
CA GLY A 84 -5.45 5.33 10.80
C GLY A 84 -4.51 4.17 10.44
N ILE A 85 -4.48 3.75 9.17
CA ILE A 85 -3.50 2.76 8.67
C ILE A 85 -2.08 3.28 8.85
N ARG A 86 -1.82 4.51 8.41
CA ARG A 86 -0.49 5.13 8.49
C ARG A 86 0.03 5.15 9.93
N ALA A 87 -0.79 5.53 10.91
CA ALA A 87 -0.40 5.55 12.32
C ALA A 87 0.04 4.15 12.79
N ARG A 88 -0.74 3.11 12.46
CA ARG A 88 -0.40 1.72 12.82
C ARG A 88 0.90 1.24 12.16
N LEU A 89 1.14 1.61 10.91
CA LEU A 89 2.37 1.28 10.22
C LEU A 89 3.58 1.99 10.81
N VAL A 90 3.42 3.23 11.29
CA VAL A 90 4.47 3.94 12.04
C VAL A 90 4.75 3.25 13.37
N ASP A 91 3.73 2.85 14.12
CA ASP A 91 3.90 2.09 15.36
C ASP A 91 4.67 0.78 15.11
N ALA A 92 4.31 0.05 14.04
CA ALA A 92 5.01 -1.15 13.64
C ALA A 92 6.47 -0.87 13.24
N ARG A 93 6.75 0.25 12.57
CA ARG A 93 8.11 0.64 12.21
C ARG A 93 8.96 0.92 13.44
N VAL A 94 8.40 1.58 14.46
CA VAL A 94 9.04 1.80 15.77
C VAL A 94 9.28 0.46 16.46
N ALA A 95 8.31 -0.45 16.43
CA ALA A 95 8.47 -1.80 16.97
C ALA A 95 9.56 -2.61 16.25
N LEU A 96 9.95 -2.24 15.03
CA LEU A 96 11.03 -2.86 14.24
C LEU A 96 12.28 -1.99 14.16
N ALA A 97 12.43 -0.95 14.98
CA ALA A 97 13.50 0.05 14.82
C ALA A 97 14.93 -0.55 14.82
N SER A 98 15.14 -1.64 15.56
CA SER A 98 16.43 -2.34 15.63
C SER A 98 16.62 -3.43 14.57
N GLU A 99 15.62 -3.70 13.73
CA GLU A 99 15.64 -4.79 12.74
C GLU A 99 15.56 -4.22 11.32
N GLN A 100 16.52 -4.58 10.48
CA GLN A 100 16.50 -4.29 9.04
C GLN A 100 16.01 -5.52 8.26
N GLY A 101 14.92 -6.10 8.75
CA GLY A 101 14.32 -7.30 8.18
C GLY A 101 13.32 -7.02 7.05
N ALA A 102 12.84 -8.09 6.44
CA ALA A 102 11.90 -8.05 5.32
C ALA A 102 10.62 -7.29 5.65
N LEU A 103 10.11 -7.44 6.87
CA LEU A 103 8.90 -6.74 7.30
C LEU A 103 9.13 -5.22 7.41
N SER A 104 10.32 -4.79 7.84
CA SER A 104 10.65 -3.36 7.88
C SER A 104 10.59 -2.75 6.48
N GLY A 105 11.13 -3.45 5.47
CA GLY A 105 11.05 -3.02 4.08
C GLY A 105 9.61 -2.98 3.55
N LEU A 106 8.78 -3.99 3.87
CA LEU A 106 7.36 -3.99 3.50
C LEU A 106 6.58 -2.84 4.16
N VAL A 107 6.87 -2.54 5.43
CA VAL A 107 6.26 -1.41 6.15
C VAL A 107 6.63 -0.09 5.49
N GLU A 108 7.90 0.11 5.14
CA GLU A 108 8.32 1.31 4.41
C GLU A 108 7.72 1.40 3.00
N LEU A 109 7.50 0.27 2.33
CA LEU A 109 6.84 0.21 1.04
C LEU A 109 5.40 0.74 1.14
N MET A 110 4.63 0.25 2.12
CA MET A 110 3.28 0.72 2.41
C MET A 110 3.25 2.20 2.83
N LEU A 111 4.13 2.61 3.74
CA LEU A 111 4.22 4.00 4.19
C LEU A 111 4.56 4.95 3.05
N THR A 112 5.46 4.55 2.15
CA THR A 112 5.84 5.33 0.97
C THR A 112 4.66 5.51 0.02
N ALA A 113 3.93 4.45 -0.28
CA ALA A 113 2.73 4.52 -1.12
C ALA A 113 1.67 5.45 -0.52
N ILE A 114 1.41 5.35 0.79
CA ILE A 114 0.46 6.23 1.49
C ILE A 114 0.91 7.70 1.43
N ARG A 115 2.19 8.00 1.68
CA ARG A 115 2.73 9.37 1.60
C ARG A 115 2.57 9.95 0.20
N GLN A 116 2.85 9.17 -0.84
CA GLN A 116 2.71 9.59 -2.24
C GLN A 116 1.25 9.85 -2.59
N PHE A 117 0.33 8.97 -2.18
CA PHE A 117 -1.10 9.16 -2.40
C PHE A 117 -1.64 10.42 -1.70
N LEU A 118 -1.29 10.64 -0.43
CA LEU A 118 -1.70 11.84 0.30
C LEU A 118 -1.14 13.13 -0.34
N THR A 119 0.08 13.07 -0.88
CA THR A 119 0.66 14.20 -1.63
C THR A 119 -0.10 14.44 -2.94
N PHE A 120 -0.50 13.38 -3.63
CA PHE A 120 -1.33 13.47 -4.82
C PHE A 120 -2.71 14.06 -4.51
N GLU A 121 -3.38 13.59 -3.46
CA GLU A 121 -4.68 14.11 -3.01
C GLU A 121 -4.59 15.59 -2.64
N GLN A 122 -3.55 16.02 -1.92
CA GLN A 122 -3.35 17.44 -1.62
C GLN A 122 -3.22 18.30 -2.87
N ARG A 123 -2.59 17.79 -3.94
CA ARG A 123 -2.50 18.52 -5.22
C ARG A 123 -3.88 18.62 -5.87
N LEU A 124 -4.64 17.54 -5.91
CA LEU A 124 -6.01 17.53 -6.44
C LEU A 124 -6.93 18.50 -5.68
N SER A 125 -6.87 18.49 -4.35
CA SER A 125 -7.73 19.33 -3.51
C SER A 125 -7.42 20.83 -3.63
N ARG A 126 -6.20 21.22 -4.01
CA ARG A 126 -5.85 22.63 -4.31
C ARG A 126 -6.43 23.11 -5.64
N SER A 127 -6.78 22.19 -6.53
CA SER A 127 -7.37 22.50 -7.84
C SER A 127 -8.90 22.59 -7.81
N GLY A 128 -9.52 22.20 -6.69
CA GLY A 128 -10.97 22.08 -6.56
C GLY A 128 -11.70 23.39 -6.21
N ALA A 129 -13.00 23.43 -6.51
CA ALA A 129 -13.89 24.52 -6.13
C ALA A 129 -14.14 24.53 -4.60
N PRO A 130 -14.55 25.69 -4.03
CA PRO A 130 -14.85 25.80 -2.60
C PRO A 130 -16.00 24.88 -2.16
N ARG A 131 -15.83 24.16 -1.05
CA ARG A 131 -16.87 23.30 -0.46
C ARG A 131 -18.09 24.13 -0.07
N HIS A 132 -19.24 23.79 -0.61
CA HIS A 132 -20.53 24.36 -0.19
C HIS A 132 -21.16 23.44 0.87
N PRO A 133 -21.68 23.98 2.00
CA PRO A 133 -22.33 23.16 3.02
C PRO A 133 -23.57 22.47 2.45
N GLY A 134 -23.60 21.13 2.48
CA GLY A 134 -24.73 20.32 2.01
C GLY A 134 -24.50 19.57 0.69
N ASP A 135 -23.45 19.91 -0.06
CA ASP A 135 -23.11 19.18 -1.29
C ASP A 135 -22.36 17.88 -0.96
N GLU A 136 -22.95 16.74 -1.33
CA GLU A 136 -22.28 15.44 -1.29
C GLU A 136 -21.24 15.26 -2.40
N LEU A 137 -21.27 16.15 -3.40
CA LEU A 137 -20.50 16.10 -4.65
C LEU A 137 -19.89 17.47 -4.98
N TYR A 138 -19.05 18.02 -4.11
CA TYR A 138 -18.42 19.33 -4.27
C TYR A 138 -17.12 19.32 -5.10
N ARG A 139 -16.46 18.17 -5.26
CA ARG A 139 -15.30 18.05 -6.16
C ARG A 139 -15.77 17.93 -7.61
N ASP A 140 -15.03 18.53 -8.53
CA ASP A 140 -15.24 18.30 -9.97
C ASP A 140 -15.18 16.80 -10.32
N GLY A 141 -15.96 16.38 -11.33
CA GLY A 141 -16.06 14.98 -11.73
C GLY A 141 -14.72 14.36 -12.14
N GLU A 142 -13.86 15.11 -12.84
CA GLU A 142 -12.54 14.63 -13.25
C GLU A 142 -11.60 14.48 -12.05
N VAL A 143 -11.64 15.45 -11.12
CA VAL A 143 -10.86 15.40 -9.86
C VAL A 143 -11.27 14.20 -9.02
N ARG A 144 -12.58 13.94 -8.92
CA ARG A 144 -13.11 12.80 -8.18
C ARG A 144 -12.70 11.48 -8.82
N GLN A 145 -12.77 11.38 -10.15
CA GLN A 145 -12.34 10.19 -10.86
C GLN A 145 -10.84 9.93 -10.68
N ALA A 146 -10.00 10.96 -10.79
CA ALA A 146 -8.57 10.85 -10.56
C ALA A 146 -8.23 10.38 -9.14
N TYR A 147 -8.99 10.85 -8.13
CA TYR A 147 -8.88 10.34 -6.77
C TYR A 147 -9.23 8.85 -6.67
N PHE A 148 -10.37 8.42 -7.23
CA PHE A 148 -10.80 7.02 -7.17
C PHE A 148 -9.81 6.08 -7.88
N ASP A 149 -9.32 6.47 -9.06
CA ASP A 149 -8.34 5.67 -9.80
C ASP A 149 -7.03 5.51 -9.00
N ALA A 150 -6.55 6.58 -8.37
CA ALA A 150 -5.36 6.53 -7.51
C ALA A 150 -5.61 5.73 -6.21
N LEU A 151 -6.80 5.82 -5.63
CA LEU A 151 -7.16 5.08 -4.42
C LEU A 151 -7.22 3.58 -4.71
N GLU A 152 -7.75 3.20 -5.87
CA GLU A 152 -7.81 1.80 -6.32
C GLU A 152 -6.41 1.21 -6.48
N GLN A 153 -5.47 1.97 -7.05
CA GLN A 153 -4.06 1.55 -7.11
C GLN A 153 -3.45 1.39 -5.71
N LEU A 154 -3.73 2.32 -4.79
CA LEU A 154 -3.25 2.24 -3.40
C LEU A 154 -3.83 1.02 -2.66
N ARG A 155 -5.12 0.72 -2.84
CA ARG A 155 -5.74 -0.49 -2.27
C ARG A 155 -5.07 -1.74 -2.76
N GLY A 156 -4.85 -1.84 -4.07
CA GLY A 156 -4.15 -2.96 -4.66
C GLY A 156 -2.73 -3.10 -4.13
N HIS A 157 -2.02 -1.98 -3.94
CA HIS A 157 -0.68 -1.97 -3.36
C HIS A 157 -0.68 -2.46 -1.90
N LEU A 158 -1.52 -1.87 -1.05
CA LEU A 158 -1.61 -2.21 0.37
C LEU A 158 -2.07 -3.66 0.56
N SER A 159 -3.04 -4.12 -0.22
CA SER A 159 -3.55 -5.49 -0.13
C SER A 159 -2.48 -6.53 -0.45
N ARG A 160 -1.64 -6.30 -1.47
CA ARG A 160 -0.53 -7.20 -1.79
C ARG A 160 0.57 -7.17 -0.72
N CYS A 161 0.87 -5.99 -0.17
CA CYS A 161 1.78 -5.87 0.97
C CYS A 161 1.24 -6.61 2.22
N LEU A 162 -0.06 -6.53 2.49
CA LEU A 162 -0.71 -7.31 3.56
C LEU A 162 -0.68 -8.81 3.27
N GLY A 163 -0.80 -9.20 2.01
CA GLY A 163 -0.58 -10.57 1.54
C GLY A 163 0.80 -11.09 1.93
N ALA A 164 1.84 -10.30 1.62
CA ALA A 164 3.21 -10.62 2.01
C ALA A 164 3.40 -10.64 3.53
N ALA A 165 2.81 -9.69 4.26
CA ALA A 165 2.86 -9.67 5.72
C ALA A 165 2.19 -10.91 6.34
N ALA A 166 1.04 -11.34 5.83
CA ALA A 166 0.38 -12.57 6.29
C ALA A 166 1.25 -13.81 6.05
N ALA A 167 1.89 -13.90 4.87
CA ALA A 167 2.84 -14.97 4.58
C ALA A 167 4.02 -14.96 5.56
N LEU A 168 4.60 -13.78 5.85
CA LEU A 168 5.67 -13.66 6.86
C LEU A 168 5.20 -14.10 8.25
N ALA A 169 3.96 -13.76 8.62
CA ALA A 169 3.36 -14.15 9.89
C ALA A 169 3.03 -15.65 9.98
N GLY A 170 3.08 -16.40 8.88
CA GLY A 170 2.59 -17.77 8.81
C GLY A 170 1.06 -17.85 8.95
N MET A 171 0.35 -16.80 8.56
CA MET A 171 -1.10 -16.72 8.61
C MET A 171 -1.70 -17.00 7.24
N ASN A 172 -2.87 -17.65 7.23
CA ASN A 172 -3.70 -17.65 6.04
C ASN A 172 -4.33 -16.27 5.88
N LEU A 173 -4.32 -15.74 4.66
CA LEU A 173 -5.09 -14.54 4.36
C LEU A 173 -6.58 -14.84 4.54
N PRO A 174 -7.37 -13.88 5.05
CA PRO A 174 -8.82 -13.99 5.01
C PRO A 174 -9.27 -14.30 3.57
N SER A 175 -10.16 -15.28 3.41
CA SER A 175 -10.74 -15.62 2.10
C SER A 175 -11.72 -14.55 1.59
N ASP A 176 -12.09 -13.61 2.46
CA ASP A 176 -13.20 -12.70 2.29
C ASP A 176 -12.69 -11.25 2.28
N GLY A 177 -13.34 -10.37 1.51
CA GLY A 177 -13.02 -8.94 1.42
C GLY A 177 -12.19 -8.55 0.19
N LEU A 178 -11.80 -7.28 0.12
CA LEU A 178 -11.12 -6.69 -1.04
C LEU A 178 -9.68 -7.19 -1.20
N ILE A 179 -9.05 -7.71 -0.12
CA ILE A 179 -7.71 -8.33 -0.16
C ILE A 179 -7.68 -9.48 -1.18
N THR A 180 -8.74 -10.30 -1.22
CA THR A 180 -8.89 -11.38 -2.21
C THR A 180 -9.06 -10.84 -3.63
N GLY A 181 -9.71 -9.68 -3.78
CA GLY A 181 -9.91 -9.00 -5.06
C GLY A 181 -8.62 -8.48 -5.71
N TYR A 182 -7.56 -8.32 -4.92
CA TYR A 182 -6.22 -7.93 -5.41
C TYR A 182 -5.22 -9.08 -5.43
N ALA A 183 -5.69 -10.32 -5.25
CA ALA A 183 -4.85 -11.49 -5.44
C ALA A 183 -4.42 -11.58 -6.91
N GLY A 184 -3.12 -11.74 -7.14
CA GLY A 184 -2.55 -11.82 -8.48
C GLY A 184 -1.27 -10.98 -8.64
N PRO A 185 -0.74 -10.91 -9.87
CA PRO A 185 0.48 -10.16 -10.13
C PRO A 185 0.30 -8.68 -9.81
N TRP A 186 1.42 -8.03 -9.52
CA TRP A 186 1.49 -6.58 -9.37
C TRP A 186 1.27 -5.91 -10.74
N PRO A 187 0.40 -4.88 -10.84
CA PRO A 187 0.17 -4.17 -12.09
C PRO A 187 1.36 -3.24 -12.36
N ALA A 188 2.21 -3.58 -13.33
CA ALA A 188 3.44 -2.84 -13.60
C ALA A 188 3.18 -1.36 -13.94
N GLU A 189 2.04 -1.07 -14.58
CA GLU A 189 1.58 0.26 -14.96
C GLU A 189 1.29 1.21 -13.78
N ALA A 190 1.12 0.66 -12.56
CA ALA A 190 0.93 1.44 -11.34
C ALA A 190 2.24 1.95 -10.73
N TYR A 191 3.39 1.58 -11.29
CA TYR A 191 4.71 1.87 -10.73
C TYR A 191 5.59 2.58 -11.76
N VAL A 192 6.40 3.52 -11.28
CA VAL A 192 7.55 3.98 -12.07
C VAL A 192 8.53 2.81 -12.19
N PRO A 193 8.97 2.44 -13.41
CA PRO A 193 9.88 1.32 -13.62
C PRO A 193 11.13 1.42 -12.75
N VAL A 194 11.53 0.30 -12.16
CA VAL A 194 12.76 0.20 -11.37
C VAL A 194 13.67 -0.82 -12.04
N ASP A 195 14.91 -0.42 -12.31
CA ASP A 195 15.96 -1.35 -12.69
C ASP A 195 16.41 -2.15 -11.45
N PRO A 196 16.22 -3.49 -11.39
CA PRO A 196 16.65 -4.29 -10.26
C PRO A 196 18.15 -4.18 -9.97
N ALA A 197 18.99 -3.96 -10.99
CA ALA A 197 20.43 -3.78 -10.81
C ALA A 197 20.76 -2.52 -9.98
N SER A 198 19.89 -1.50 -10.02
CA SER A 198 20.05 -0.26 -9.25
C SER A 198 19.68 -0.40 -7.76
N LEU A 199 19.16 -1.56 -7.35
CA LEU A 199 18.74 -1.84 -5.96
C LEU A 199 19.81 -2.56 -5.15
N VAL A 200 20.82 -3.14 -5.82
CA VAL A 200 21.98 -3.76 -5.19
C VAL A 200 23.01 -2.65 -4.88
N PRO A 201 23.55 -2.56 -3.65
CA PRO A 201 24.58 -1.59 -3.32
C PRO A 201 25.88 -1.79 -4.11
#